data_AF-A0A528N4R7-F1
#
_entry.id   AF-A0A528N4R7-F1
#
_cell.length_a   1.000
_cell.length_b   1.000
_cell.length_c   1.000
_cell.angle_alpha   90.00
_cell.angle_beta   90.00
_cell.angle_gamma   90.00
#
_symmetry.space_group_name_H-M   'P 1'
#
loop_
_entity.id
_entity.type
_entity.pdbx_description
1 polymer ?
#
loop_
_entity_poly.entity_id
_entity_poly.type
_entity_poly.pdbx_seq_one_letter_code
_entity_poly.pdbx_strand_id
1 'polypeptide(L)' 'MTTKLDIAPSSDRELVLARIIDAPRENVYRCWTEPTLVTQWFAPKPWTTPRAEMDVRTGGSSLVVMAGPD' A
#
# COMPACT_ATOMS: atom_id res chain seq x y z
N MET A 1 18.28 16.45 -5.00
CA MET A 1 18.24 16.79 -3.56
C MET A 1 17.73 15.56 -2.82
N THR A 2 18.48 15.05 -1.85
CA THR A 2 18.01 13.97 -0.98
C THR A 2 17.10 14.59 0.06
N THR A 3 15.79 14.48 -0.11
CA THR A 3 14.84 14.90 0.92
C THR A 3 14.96 13.93 2.09
N LYS A 4 15.47 14.42 3.21
CA LYS A 4 15.53 13.67 4.46
C LYS A 4 14.13 13.67 5.09
N LEU A 5 13.65 12.49 5.43
CA LEU A 5 12.38 12.30 6.12
C LEU A 5 12.68 12.10 7.61
N ASP A 6 12.38 13.11 8.43
CA ASP A 6 12.53 13.02 9.89
C ASP A 6 11.25 12.40 10.47
N ILE A 7 11.22 11.07 10.54
CA ILE A 7 10.04 10.30 10.90
C ILE A 7 10.43 9.23 11.92
N ALA A 8 9.75 9.22 13.06
CA ALA A 8 9.92 8.25 14.13
C ALA A 8 8.54 7.85 14.69
N PRO A 9 8.38 6.61 15.19
CA PRO A 9 7.21 6.22 15.95
C PRO A 9 6.95 7.14 17.14
N SER A 10 5.69 7.40 17.48
CA SER A 10 5.32 8.18 18.67
C SER A 10 5.13 7.32 19.93
N SER A 11 5.09 5.99 19.77
CA SER A 11 5.00 5.01 20.84
C SER A 11 5.62 3.67 20.47
N ASP A 12 5.83 2.80 21.48
CA ASP A 12 6.45 1.47 21.31
C ASP A 12 5.65 0.49 20.42
N ARG A 13 4.39 0.81 20.09
CA ARG A 13 3.51 -0.05 19.28
C ARG A 13 3.24 0.51 17.89
N GLU A 14 4.03 1.49 17.46
CA GLU A 14 3.92 2.10 16.14
C GLU A 14 5.12 1.71 15.26
N LEU A 15 4.82 1.40 14.00
CA LEU A 15 5.81 1.27 12.95
C LEU A 15 5.54 2.34 11.91
N VAL A 16 6.55 3.11 11.55
CA VAL A 16 6.41 4.17 10.54
C VAL A 16 7.33 3.88 9.35
N LEU A 17 6.72 3.84 8.16
CA LEU A 17 7.42 3.71 6.89
C LEU A 17 7.16 4.97 6.07
N ALA A 18 8.21 5.53 5.50
CA ALA A 18 8.09 6.65 4.59
C ALA A 18 9.00 6.49 3.40
N ARG A 19 8.47 6.86 2.24
CA ARG A 19 9.12 6.74 0.95
C ARG A 19 8.77 7.94 0.10
N ILE A 20 9.78 8.41 -0.63
CA ILE A 20 9.59 9.44 -1.66
C ILE A 20 9.46 8.69 -2.98
N ILE A 21 8.34 8.93 -3.64
CA ILE A 21 7.99 8.33 -4.91
C ILE A 21 7.91 9.47 -5.92
N ASP A 22 8.71 9.39 -6.97
CA ASP A 22 8.71 10.38 -8.06
C ASP A 22 7.53 10.10 -9.01
N ALA A 23 6.34 10.44 -8.54
CA ALA A 23 5.08 10.28 -9.27
C ALA A 23 4.05 11.32 -8.79
N PRO A 24 3.06 11.69 -9.63
CA PRO A 24 1.93 12.49 -9.19
C PRO A 24 1.20 11.83 -8.00
N ARG A 25 0.85 12.62 -6.99
CA ARG A 25 0.17 12.11 -5.77
C ARG A 25 -1.14 11.38 -6.09
N GLU A 26 -1.84 11.82 -7.13
CA GLU A 26 -3.10 11.25 -7.57
C GLU A 26 -2.89 9.81 -8.04
N ASN A 27 -1.78 9.54 -8.74
CA ASN A 27 -1.43 8.18 -9.17
C ASN A 27 -1.04 7.30 -7.99
N VAL A 28 -0.28 7.84 -7.03
CA VAL A 28 0.07 7.10 -5.81
C VAL A 28 -1.20 6.74 -5.05
N TYR A 29 -2.13 7.68 -4.87
CA TYR A 29 -3.42 7.41 -4.21
C TYR A 29 -4.19 6.30 -4.92
N ARG A 30 -4.33 6.36 -6.24
CA ARG A 30 -5.00 5.32 -7.04
C ARG A 30 -4.39 3.93 -6.82
N CYS A 31 -3.06 3.81 -6.73
CA CYS A 31 -2.40 2.53 -6.45
C CYS A 31 -2.80 1.90 -5.10
N TRP A 32 -3.32 2.69 -4.15
CA TRP A 32 -3.78 2.20 -2.85
C TRP A 32 -5.30 2.03 -2.74
N THR A 33 -6.07 2.58 -3.69
CA THR A 33 -7.54 2.63 -3.58
C THR A 33 -8.27 1.93 -4.72
N GLU A 34 -7.62 1.70 -5.86
CA GLU A 34 -8.22 0.98 -6.99
C GLU A 34 -7.83 -0.51 -6.90
N PRO A 35 -8.80 -1.44 -6.72
CA PRO A 35 -8.49 -2.86 -6.55
C PRO A 35 -7.63 -3.45 -7.68
N THR A 36 -7.87 -3.04 -8.92
CA THR A 36 -7.12 -3.51 -10.10
C THR A 36 -5.67 -3.04 -10.14
N LEU A 37 -5.32 -1.96 -9.45
CA LEU A 37 -3.94 -1.50 -9.30
C LEU A 37 -3.27 -2.17 -8.10
N VAL A 38 -3.98 -2.32 -6.99
CA VAL A 38 -3.47 -2.99 -5.77
C VAL A 38 -2.99 -4.41 -6.06
N THR A 39 -3.73 -5.15 -6.89
CA THR A 39 -3.36 -6.52 -7.29
C THR A 39 -2.01 -6.64 -7.98
N GLN A 40 -1.46 -5.54 -8.51
CA GLN A 40 -0.21 -5.53 -9.27
C GLN A 40 1.04 -5.36 -8.40
N TRP A 41 0.92 -4.88 -7.16
CA TRP A 41 2.10 -4.49 -6.37
C TRP A 41 2.05 -4.83 -4.87
N PHE A 42 0.86 -5.10 -4.29
CA PHE A 42 0.71 -5.19 -2.84
C PHE A 42 1.52 -6.35 -2.21
N ALA A 43 1.45 -7.55 -2.79
CA ALA A 43 2.23 -8.68 -2.32
C ALA A 43 3.69 -8.60 -2.80
N PRO A 44 4.66 -8.89 -1.92
CA PRO A 44 6.06 -9.01 -2.33
C PRO A 44 6.27 -10.28 -3.15
N LYS A 45 7.09 -10.21 -4.19
CA LYS A 45 7.51 -11.41 -4.94
C LYS A 45 8.18 -12.43 -3.99
N PRO A 46 7.96 -13.75 -4.17
CA PRO A 46 7.23 -14.40 -5.27
C PRO A 46 5.71 -14.49 -5.06
N TRP A 47 5.16 -13.95 -3.97
CA TRP A 47 3.72 -13.92 -3.74
C TRP A 47 3.02 -13.00 -4.73
N THR A 48 1.75 -13.29 -4.99
CA THR A 48 0.89 -12.47 -5.86
C THR A 48 -0.32 -11.98 -5.07
N THR A 49 -1.02 -11.00 -5.63
CA THR A 49 -2.30 -10.52 -5.10
C THR A 49 -3.41 -10.85 -6.10
N PRO A 50 -3.95 -12.07 -6.12
CA PRO A 50 -4.93 -12.49 -7.13
C PRO A 50 -6.28 -11.78 -7.03
N ARG A 51 -6.64 -11.25 -5.85
CA ARG A 51 -7.92 -10.56 -5.63
C ARG A 51 -7.76 -9.45 -4.61
N ALA A 52 -8.36 -8.32 -4.93
CA ALA A 52 -8.60 -7.22 -3.99
C ALA A 52 -10.04 -6.73 -4.14
N GLU A 53 -10.66 -6.34 -3.03
CA GLU A 53 -11.94 -5.65 -2.98
C GLU A 53 -11.83 -4.51 -1.99
N MET A 54 -12.31 -3.33 -2.37
CA MET A 54 -12.16 -2.12 -1.56
C MET A 54 -13.41 -1.27 -1.66
N ASP A 55 -13.98 -0.92 -0.52
CA ASP A 55 -15.02 0.08 -0.37
C ASP A 55 -14.39 1.32 0.27
N VAL A 56 -13.85 2.21 -0.57
CA VAL A 56 -12.99 3.34 -0.15
C VAL A 56 -13.84 4.50 0.36
N ARG A 57 -14.36 4.33 1.57
CA ARG A 57 -15.10 5.32 2.35
C ARG A 57 -14.94 5.01 3.84
N THR A 58 -15.25 5.98 4.70
CA THR A 58 -15.29 5.75 6.15
C THR A 58 -16.24 4.60 6.49
N GLY A 59 -15.74 3.62 7.25
CA GLY A 59 -16.48 2.42 7.64
C GLY A 59 -16.67 1.38 6.53
N GLY A 60 -16.06 1.56 5.36
CA GLY A 60 -16.04 0.55 4.30
C GLY A 60 -15.06 -0.59 4.60
N SER A 61 -15.22 -1.72 3.93
CA SER A 61 -14.36 -2.90 4.08
C SER A 61 -13.22 -2.92 3.05
N SER A 62 -12.16 -3.66 3.38
CA SER A 62 -11.07 -4.00 2.47
C SER A 62 -10.72 -5.47 2.61
N LEU A 63 -10.59 -6.16 1.48
CA LEU A 63 -10.14 -7.55 1.39
C LEU A 63 -9.00 -7.60 0.37
N VAL A 64 -7.85 -8.12 0.79
CA VAL A 64 -6.71 -8.40 -0.09
C VAL A 64 -6.28 -9.83 0.12
N VAL A 65 -6.37 -10.64 -0.93
CA VAL A 65 -5.92 -12.04 -0.90
C VAL A 65 -4.51 -12.07 -1.43
N MET A 66 -3.59 -12.68 -0.67
CA MET A 66 -2.24 -12.98 -1.12
C MET A 66 -2.10 -14.48 -1.33
N ALA A 67 -1.49 -14.88 -2.44
CA ALA A 67 -1.25 -16.29 -2.77
C ALA A 67 0.25 -16.54 -2.93
N GLY A 68 0.72 -17.62 -2.31
CA GLY A 68 2.06 -18.14 -2.49
C GLY A 68 2.18 -18.87 -3.84
N PRO A 69 3.41 -19.26 -4.22
CA PRO A 69 3.66 -19.96 -5.47
C PRO A 69 3.23 -21.44 -5.48
N ASP A 70 2.85 -22.02 -4.34
CA ASP A 70 2.52 -23.45 -4.14
C ASP A 70 1.02 -23.69 -3.94
#